data_AF-A0A969SM59-F1
#
_entry.id   AF-A0A969SM59-F1
#
_cell.length_a   1.000
_cell.length_b   1.000
_cell.length_c   1.000
_cell.angle_alpha   90.00
_cell.angle_beta   90.00
_cell.angle_gamma   90.00
#
_symmetry.space_group_name_H-M   'P 1'
#
loop_
_entity.id
_entity.type
_entity.pdbx_description
1 polymer ?
#
loop_
_entity_poly.entity_id
_entity_poly.type
_entity_poly.pdbx_seq_one_letter_code
_entity_poly.pdbx_strand_id
1 'polypeptide(L)'
;MSLTLTLPPKIEALLRQRAENTGQDIASIALAVLAFGLSFDESDFFEALEGIQRGLDDFEQGQFSSLEEFIAEQNRKYGLSLEA
;
A
#
# COMPACT_ATOMS: atom_id res chain seq x y z
N MET A 1 7.66 -27.12 12.30
CA MET A 1 7.69 -27.88 11.03
C MET A 1 8.78 -27.28 10.16
N SER A 2 9.55 -28.07 9.41
CA SER A 2 10.57 -27.55 8.47
C SER A 2 10.04 -27.64 7.04
N LEU A 3 10.12 -26.54 6.30
CA LEU A 3 9.79 -26.46 4.87
C LEU A 3 11.06 -26.11 4.10
N THR A 4 11.42 -26.92 3.10
CA THR A 4 12.55 -26.65 2.21
C THR A 4 12.01 -26.25 0.84
N LEU A 5 12.42 -25.09 0.34
CA LEU A 5 12.01 -24.56 -0.96
C LEU A 5 13.23 -24.43 -1.85
N THR A 6 13.11 -24.88 -3.10
CA THR A 6 14.09 -24.57 -4.14
C THR A 6 13.66 -23.28 -4.83
N LEU A 7 14.43 -22.22 -4.64
CA LEU A 7 14.12 -20.90 -5.20
C LEU A 7 14.83 -20.71 -6.54
N PRO A 8 14.17 -20.06 -7.53
CA PRO A 8 14.88 -19.56 -8.70
C PRO A 8 16.00 -18.59 -8.27
N PRO A 9 17.18 -18.59 -8.94
CA PRO A 9 18.33 -17.76 -8.52
C PRO A 9 17.99 -16.27 -8.36
N LYS A 10 17.11 -15.76 -9.22
CA LYS A 10 16.63 -14.36 -9.15
C LYS A 10 15.88 -14.05 -7.86
N ILE A 11 15.01 -14.97 -7.40
CA ILE A 11 14.22 -14.77 -6.18
C ILE A 11 15.12 -14.83 -4.96
N GLU A 12 16.05 -15.79 -4.93
CA GLU A 12 17.04 -15.88 -3.86
C GLU A 12 17.87 -14.60 -3.76
N ALA A 13 18.35 -14.06 -4.89
CA ALA A 13 19.11 -12.82 -4.93
C ALA A 13 18.31 -11.62 -4.37
N LEU A 14 17.03 -11.51 -4.70
CA LEU A 14 16.15 -10.46 -4.17
C LEU A 14 15.93 -10.58 -2.66
N LEU A 15 15.74 -11.80 -2.15
CA LEU A 15 15.60 -12.03 -0.71
C LEU A 15 16.90 -11.69 0.03
N ARG A 16 18.06 -12.07 -0.52
CA ARG A 16 19.39 -11.72 0.03
C ARG A 16 19.61 -10.22 0.07
N GLN A 17 19.37 -9.53 -1.05
CA GLN A 17 19.52 -8.08 -1.13
C GLN A 17 18.62 -7.36 -0.12
N ARG A 18 17.35 -7.79 0.00
CA ARG A 18 16.43 -7.18 0.97
C ARG A 18 16.87 -7.43 2.41
N ALA A 19 17.34 -8.64 2.72
CA ALA A 19 17.88 -8.99 4.03
C ALA A 19 19.09 -8.12 4.41
N GLU A 20 20.03 -7.91 3.47
CA GLU A 20 21.18 -7.03 3.64
C GLU A 20 20.75 -5.58 3.87
N ASN A 21 19.81 -5.07 3.06
CA ASN A 21 19.33 -3.68 3.18
C ASN A 21 18.60 -3.40 4.50
N THR A 22 17.93 -4.39 5.08
CA THR A 22 17.19 -4.23 6.35
C THR A 22 17.96 -4.73 7.57
N GLY A 23 19.14 -5.32 7.39
CA GLY A 23 19.92 -5.93 8.47
C GLY A 23 19.25 -7.15 9.11
N GLN A 24 18.34 -7.80 8.41
CA GLN A 24 17.58 -8.96 8.88
C GLN A 24 18.13 -10.26 8.29
N ASP A 25 17.82 -11.40 8.90
CA ASP A 25 18.19 -12.69 8.31
C ASP A 25 17.26 -13.05 7.14
N ILE A 26 17.80 -13.83 6.20
CA ILE A 26 17.08 -14.21 4.97
C ILE A 26 15.82 -15.04 5.27
N ALA A 27 15.80 -15.83 6.34
CA ALA A 27 14.65 -16.66 6.68
C ALA A 27 13.50 -15.81 7.20
N SER A 28 13.78 -14.79 8.03
CA SER A 28 12.80 -13.80 8.48
C SER A 28 12.20 -13.04 7.29
N ILE A 29 13.02 -12.60 6.33
CA ILE A 29 12.52 -11.96 5.11
C ILE A 29 11.66 -12.92 4.29
N ALA A 30 12.09 -14.17 4.11
CA ALA A 30 11.32 -15.16 3.36
C ALA A 30 9.96 -15.44 4.01
N LEU A 31 9.92 -15.57 5.34
CA LEU A 31 8.68 -15.74 6.09
C LEU A 31 7.76 -14.52 5.98
N ALA A 32 8.31 -13.31 6.05
CA ALA A 32 7.52 -12.09 5.89
C ALA A 32 6.91 -11.99 4.49
N VAL A 33 7.66 -12.34 3.44
CA VAL A 33 7.15 -12.36 2.06
C VAL A 33 6.07 -13.42 1.87
N LEU A 34 6.26 -14.63 2.41
CA LEU A 34 5.25 -15.69 2.37
C LEU A 34 3.99 -15.29 3.13
N ALA A 35 4.14 -14.71 4.33
CA ALA A 35 3.01 -14.22 5.12
C ALA A 35 2.26 -13.12 4.36
N PHE A 36 2.99 -12.16 3.79
CA PHE A 36 2.41 -11.09 2.99
C PHE A 36 1.64 -11.65 1.80
N GLY A 37 2.24 -12.57 1.02
CA GLY A 37 1.56 -13.17 -0.14
C GLY A 37 0.32 -13.98 0.23
N LEU A 38 0.30 -14.62 1.41
CA LEU A 38 -0.88 -15.34 1.90
C LEU A 38 -1.96 -14.42 2.48
N SER A 39 -1.58 -13.25 2.99
CA SER A 39 -2.50 -12.23 3.47
C SER A 39 -2.92 -11.24 2.38
N PHE A 40 -2.33 -11.32 1.19
CA PHE A 40 -2.55 -10.37 0.12
C PHE A 40 -3.94 -10.59 -0.47
N ASP A 41 -4.82 -9.63 -0.26
CA ASP A 41 -6.08 -9.54 -0.98
C ASP A 41 -5.84 -8.71 -2.26
N GLU A 42 -5.92 -9.37 -3.41
CA GLU A 42 -5.75 -8.72 -4.70
C GLU A 42 -6.79 -7.61 -4.91
N SER A 43 -8.00 -7.77 -4.37
CA SER A 43 -9.09 -6.81 -4.58
C SER A 43 -8.81 -5.48 -3.89
N ASP A 44 -8.43 -5.51 -2.61
CA ASP A 44 -8.04 -4.31 -1.85
C ASP A 44 -6.84 -3.59 -2.50
N PHE A 45 -5.87 -4.35 -3.01
CA PHE A 45 -4.69 -3.76 -3.64
C PHE A 45 -5.02 -3.05 -4.95
N PHE A 46 -5.80 -3.69 -5.83
CA PHE A 46 -6.17 -3.07 -7.09
C PHE A 46 -7.16 -1.91 -6.89
N GLU A 47 -8.07 -2.00 -5.92
CA GLU A 47 -8.96 -0.88 -5.56
C GLU A 47 -8.15 0.33 -5.05
N ALA A 48 -7.14 0.11 -4.22
CA ALA A 48 -6.25 1.18 -3.77
C ALA A 48 -5.48 1.82 -4.93
N LEU A 49 -4.96 1.01 -5.87
CA LEU A 49 -4.27 1.51 -7.06
C LEU A 49 -5.21 2.32 -7.96
N GLU A 50 -6.42 1.83 -8.22
CA GLU A 50 -7.43 2.54 -8.99
C GLU A 50 -7.84 3.86 -8.33
N GLY A 51 -8.00 3.87 -7.00
CA GLY A 51 -8.31 5.06 -6.23
C GLY A 51 -7.22 6.13 -6.35
N ILE A 52 -5.94 5.73 -6.25
CA ILE A 52 -4.80 6.64 -6.46
C ILE A 52 -4.81 7.20 -7.88
N GLN A 53 -4.96 6.35 -8.89
CA GLN A 53 -4.97 6.80 -10.28
C GLN A 53 -6.12 7.77 -10.53
N ARG A 54 -7.32 7.47 -10.03
CA ARG A 54 -8.49 8.34 -10.15
C ARG A 54 -8.24 9.71 -9.49
N GLY A 55 -7.65 9.74 -8.30
CA GLY A 55 -7.32 11.00 -7.64
C GLY A 55 -6.29 11.85 -8.40
N LEU A 56 -5.32 11.19 -9.05
CA LEU A 56 -4.37 11.87 -9.94
C LEU A 56 -5.06 12.43 -11.19
N ASP A 57 -5.92 11.63 -11.83
CA ASP A 57 -6.68 12.05 -13.01
C ASP A 57 -7.62 13.23 -12.69
N ASP A 58 -8.31 13.18 -11.54
CA ASP A 58 -9.19 14.24 -11.04
C ASP A 58 -8.39 15.54 -10.83
N PHE A 59 -7.20 15.45 -10.21
CA PHE A 59 -6.32 16.59 -10.02
C PHE A 59 -5.87 17.22 -11.35
N GLU A 60 -5.45 16.41 -12.32
CA GLU A 60 -5.06 16.88 -13.65
C GLU A 60 -6.21 17.58 -14.40
N GLN A 61 -7.46 17.14 -14.17
CA GLN A 61 -8.66 17.74 -14.72
C GLN A 61 -9.15 18.97 -13.94
N GLY A 62 -8.46 19.37 -12.86
CA GLY A 62 -8.87 20.47 -12.00
C GLY A 62 -10.06 20.14 -11.09
N GLN A 63 -10.38 18.86 -10.92
CA GLN A 63 -11.45 18.36 -10.04
C GLN A 63 -10.92 18.18 -8.61
N PHE A 64 -10.41 19.26 -8.03
CA PHE A 64 -10.00 19.32 -6.63
C PHE A 64 -10.63 20.53 -5.95
N SER A 65 -10.78 20.47 -4.63
CA SER A 65 -11.24 21.59 -3.80
C SER A 65 -10.17 21.97 -2.79
N SER A 66 -10.27 23.18 -2.24
CA SER A 66 -9.43 23.55 -1.08
C SER A 66 -9.85 22.76 0.16
N LEU A 67 -8.98 22.72 1.18
CA LEU A 67 -9.30 22.09 2.46
C LEU A 67 -10.48 22.82 3.15
N GLU A 68 -10.50 24.14 3.06
CA GLU A 68 -11.56 24.99 3.61
C GLU A 68 -12.92 24.71 2.94
N GLU A 69 -12.93 24.57 1.62
CA GLU A 69 -14.13 24.22 0.85
C GLU A 69 -14.65 22.82 1.25
N PHE A 70 -13.75 21.85 1.36
CA PHE A 70 -14.10 20.50 1.80
C PHE A 70 -14.69 20.50 3.21
N ILE A 71 -14.05 21.19 4.16
CA ILE A 71 -14.53 21.30 5.55
C ILE A 71 -15.89 21.97 5.64
N ALA A 72 -16.09 23.06 4.90
CA ALA A 72 -17.39 23.74 4.83
C ALA A 72 -18.48 22.80 4.30
N GLU A 73 -18.16 21.99 3.28
CA GLU A 73 -19.09 20.99 2.76
C GLU A 73 -19.40 19.89 3.79
N GLN A 74 -18.40 19.33 4.46
CA GLN A 74 -18.61 18.27 5.46
C GLN A 74 -19.44 18.78 6.66
N ASN A 75 -19.13 19.99 7.15
CA ASN A 75 -19.88 20.65 8.22
C ASN A 75 -21.35 20.85 7.81
N ARG A 76 -21.60 21.31 6.58
CA ARG A 76 -22.96 21.47 6.06
C ARG A 76 -23.69 20.14 5.91
N LYS A 77 -23.02 19.12 5.35
CA LYS A 77 -23.63 17.84 5.00
C LYS A 77 -23.98 16.98 6.21
N TYR A 78 -23.11 17.01 7.23
CA TYR A 78 -23.20 16.12 8.39
C TYR A 78 -23.43 16.85 9.72
N GLY A 79 -23.56 18.18 9.70
CA GLY A 79 -23.75 18.98 10.92
C GLY A 79 -22.51 18.99 11.83
N LEU A 80 -21.32 18.85 11.24
CA LEU A 80 -20.05 18.85 11.97
C LEU A 80 -19.58 20.29 12.24
N SER A 81 -18.56 20.42 13.10
CA SER A 81 -17.88 21.69 13.39
C SER A 81 -16.37 21.49 13.31
N LEU A 82 -15.91 21.02 12.15
CA LEU A 82 -14.50 20.88 11.82
C LEU A 82 -13.89 22.26 11.53
N GLU A 83 -12.64 22.46 11.95
CA GLU A 83 -11.81 23.63 11.67
C GLU A 83 -10.65 23.23 10.75
N ALA A 84 -10.20 24.16 9.91
CA ALA A 84 -9.16 23.95 8.89
C ALA A 84 -7.74 24.02 9.46
#